data_AF-A0AAU9RAG4-F1
#
_entry.id   AF-A0AAU9RAG4-F1
#
_cell.length_a   1.000
_cell.length_b   1.000
_cell.length_c   1.000
_cell.angle_alpha   90.00
_cell.angle_beta   90.00
_cell.angle_gamma   90.00
#
_symmetry.space_group_name_H-M   'P 1'
#
loop_
_entity.id
_entity.type
_entity.pdbx_description
1 polymer ?
#
loop_
_entity_poly.entity_id
_entity_poly.type
_entity_poly.pdbx_seq_one_letter_code
_entity_poly.pdbx_strand_id
1 'polypeptide(L)'
;MVSRAEKSVDSESKKEEAYESLIALYGDAGKAEDVYRLWDLYKDLPPSDKRKGHRSAICLLLKLNDIDGAAKVFESPTNYAMYTDIRSLAMMASAYCERGQLEEAENVFGDFILKRRDEYIDHFTMVYVYFAVGSVLYTLALMVKFILKLFSMQ
;
A
#
# COMPACT_ATOMS: atom_id res chain seq x y z
N MET A 1 -17.55 22.52 -2.12
CA MET A 1 -18.72 21.62 -2.23
C MET A 1 -18.64 20.41 -1.27
N VAL A 2 -17.43 19.96 -0.87
CA VAL A 2 -17.22 18.86 0.10
C VAL A 2 -17.79 19.15 1.50
N SER A 3 -17.55 20.37 2.03
CA SER A 3 -18.02 20.82 3.36
C SER A 3 -19.54 20.72 3.60
N ARG A 4 -20.36 20.70 2.55
CA ARG A 4 -21.83 20.60 2.67
C ARG A 4 -22.32 19.15 2.72
N ALA A 5 -21.62 18.22 2.07
CA ALA A 5 -21.92 16.80 2.11
C ALA A 5 -21.46 16.17 3.45
N GLU A 6 -20.35 16.64 4.00
CA GLU A 6 -19.82 16.19 5.31
C GLU A 6 -20.80 16.40 6.48
N LYS A 7 -21.66 17.43 6.41
CA LYS A 7 -22.63 17.80 7.46
C LYS A 7 -23.93 17.00 7.42
N SER A 8 -24.23 16.27 6.35
CA SER A 8 -25.52 15.58 6.15
C SER A 8 -25.46 14.07 6.36
N VAL A 9 -24.34 13.53 6.84
CA VAL A 9 -24.12 12.09 6.92
C VAL A 9 -24.40 11.57 8.34
N ASP A 10 -25.57 10.95 8.48
CA ASP A 10 -26.13 10.46 9.76
C ASP A 10 -25.43 9.23 10.36
N SER A 11 -24.52 8.56 9.64
CA SER A 11 -23.77 7.42 10.17
C SER A 11 -22.32 7.41 9.72
N GLU A 12 -21.43 6.98 10.62
CA GLU A 12 -19.99 6.99 10.39
C GLU A 12 -19.55 6.14 9.19
N SER A 13 -20.20 5.00 8.97
CA SER A 13 -19.99 4.14 7.80
C SER A 13 -20.27 4.86 6.48
N LYS A 14 -21.27 5.74 6.43
CA LYS A 14 -21.55 6.53 5.22
C LYS A 14 -20.50 7.63 5.00
N LYS A 15 -19.82 8.11 6.05
CA LYS A 15 -18.71 9.06 5.90
C LYS A 15 -17.50 8.34 5.31
N GLU A 16 -17.23 7.12 5.77
CA GLU A 16 -16.14 6.29 5.27
C GLU A 16 -16.30 6.01 3.76
N GLU A 17 -17.48 5.55 3.33
CA GLU A 17 -17.79 5.33 1.89
C GLU A 17 -17.67 6.61 1.05
N ALA A 18 -18.10 7.74 1.61
CA ALA A 18 -17.99 9.04 0.94
C ALA A 18 -16.53 9.46 0.75
N TYR A 19 -15.70 9.34 1.79
CA TYR A 19 -14.27 9.66 1.67
C TYR A 19 -13.54 8.71 0.74
N GLU A 20 -13.84 7.40 0.75
CA GLU A 20 -13.28 6.47 -0.23
C GLU A 20 -13.59 6.90 -1.67
N SER A 21 -14.85 7.24 -1.92
CA SER A 21 -15.31 7.69 -3.24
C SER A 21 -14.65 9.01 -3.66
N LEU A 22 -14.49 9.94 -2.72
CA LEU A 22 -13.83 11.22 -2.97
C LEU A 22 -12.33 11.04 -3.22
N ILE A 23 -11.64 10.25 -2.40
CA ILE A 23 -10.21 9.94 -2.58
C ILE A 23 -9.99 9.37 -3.98
N ALA A 24 -10.79 8.37 -4.39
CA ALA A 24 -10.75 7.81 -5.74
C ALA A 24 -10.95 8.87 -6.83
N LEU A 25 -12.01 9.69 -6.70
CA LEU A 25 -12.34 10.73 -7.68
C LEU A 25 -11.23 11.77 -7.83
N TYR A 26 -10.67 12.25 -6.72
CA TYR A 26 -9.61 13.26 -6.73
C TYR A 26 -8.26 12.69 -7.20
N GLY A 27 -7.97 11.44 -6.87
CA GLY A 27 -6.80 10.73 -7.37
C GLY A 27 -6.85 10.53 -8.87
N ASP A 28 -7.98 10.06 -9.42
CA ASP A 28 -8.16 9.94 -10.87
C ASP A 28 -8.13 11.29 -11.59
N ALA A 29 -8.51 12.38 -10.90
CA ALA A 29 -8.44 13.74 -11.41
C ALA A 29 -7.06 14.41 -11.33
N GLY A 30 -6.02 13.72 -10.84
CA GLY A 30 -4.68 14.31 -10.76
C GLY A 30 -4.41 15.20 -9.53
N LYS A 31 -5.34 15.29 -8.58
CA LYS A 31 -5.33 16.30 -7.52
C LYS A 31 -4.73 15.78 -6.21
N ALA A 32 -3.40 15.66 -6.19
CA ALA A 32 -2.66 15.11 -5.05
C ALA A 32 -2.96 15.82 -3.71
N GLU A 33 -2.99 17.16 -3.69
CA GLU A 33 -3.28 17.95 -2.48
C GLU A 33 -4.65 17.62 -1.86
N ASP A 34 -5.67 17.41 -2.70
CA ASP A 34 -7.01 17.02 -2.23
C ASP A 34 -7.02 15.58 -1.70
N VAL A 35 -6.23 14.68 -2.30
CA VAL A 35 -6.05 13.30 -1.79
C VAL A 35 -5.43 13.32 -0.39
N TYR A 36 -4.40 14.15 -0.16
CA TYR A 36 -3.79 14.32 1.17
C TYR A 36 -4.77 14.87 2.19
N ARG A 37 -5.49 15.94 1.84
CA ARG A 37 -6.46 16.56 2.74
C ARG A 37 -7.56 15.57 3.14
N LEU A 38 -8.03 14.75 2.20
CA LEU A 38 -9.04 13.72 2.47
C LEU A 38 -8.47 12.53 3.26
N TRP A 39 -7.23 12.13 3.00
CA TRP A 39 -6.52 11.12 3.78
C TRP A 39 -6.42 11.52 5.26
N ASP A 40 -6.04 12.77 5.53
CA ASP A 40 -5.92 13.29 6.89
C ASP A 40 -7.26 13.28 7.64
N LEU A 41 -8.38 13.47 6.94
CA LEU A 41 -9.72 13.36 7.53
C LEU A 41 -10.15 11.89 7.72
N TYR A 42 -9.80 11.03 6.77
CA TYR A 42 -10.17 9.61 6.78
C TYR A 42 -9.45 8.81 7.87
N LYS A 43 -8.16 9.09 8.10
CA LYS A 43 -7.34 8.35 9.07
C LYS A 43 -7.83 8.50 10.51
N ASP A 44 -8.58 9.56 10.82
CA ASP A 44 -9.07 9.88 12.17
C ASP A 44 -10.49 9.33 12.48
N LEU A 45 -11.18 8.71 11.51
CA LEU A 45 -12.53 8.19 11.73
C LEU A 45 -12.57 7.03 12.76
N PRO A 46 -13.72 6.71 13.36
CA PRO A 46 -13.87 5.49 14.15
C PRO A 46 -13.59 4.22 13.34
N PRO A 47 -13.36 3.08 14.02
CA PRO A 47 -12.93 1.85 13.39
C PRO A 47 -14.12 1.12 12.71
N SER A 48 -14.46 1.50 11.49
CA SER A 48 -14.95 0.58 10.47
C SER A 48 -13.84 0.40 9.42
N ASP A 49 -13.99 -0.44 8.38
CA ASP A 49 -12.90 -1.11 7.64
C ASP A 49 -11.92 -0.20 6.83
N LYS A 50 -11.12 0.62 7.52
CA LYS A 50 -10.15 1.61 6.99
C LYS A 50 -9.06 1.07 6.07
N ARG A 51 -8.93 -0.26 5.96
CA ARG A 51 -7.93 -0.93 5.11
C ARG A 51 -8.11 -0.56 3.64
N LYS A 52 -9.36 -0.39 3.22
CA LYS A 52 -9.70 -0.09 1.82
C LYS A 52 -9.35 1.35 1.45
N GLY A 53 -9.66 2.33 2.30
CA GLY A 53 -9.25 3.72 2.07
C GLY A 53 -7.74 3.93 2.14
N HIS A 54 -7.05 3.28 3.09
CA HIS A 54 -5.57 3.29 3.16
C HIS A 54 -4.93 2.78 1.88
N ARG A 55 -5.37 1.61 1.42
CA ARG A 55 -4.90 1.04 0.16
C ARG A 55 -5.18 1.94 -1.05
N SER A 56 -6.37 2.54 -1.09
CA SER A 56 -6.78 3.42 -2.20
C SER A 56 -5.93 4.68 -2.26
N ALA A 57 -5.65 5.31 -1.12
CA ALA A 57 -4.78 6.48 -1.04
C ALA A 57 -3.36 6.17 -1.55
N ILE A 58 -2.75 5.06 -1.11
CA ILE A 58 -1.44 4.62 -1.60
C ILE A 58 -1.46 4.42 -3.12
N CYS A 59 -2.43 3.65 -3.63
CA CYS A 59 -2.51 3.34 -5.05
C CYS A 59 -2.61 4.61 -5.91
N LEU A 60 -3.41 5.59 -5.49
CA LEU A 60 -3.60 6.83 -6.23
C LEU A 60 -2.37 7.71 -6.17
N LEU A 61 -1.71 7.85 -5.02
CA LEU A 61 -0.46 8.62 -4.91
C LEU A 61 0.64 8.03 -5.79
N LEU A 62 0.75 6.70 -5.85
CA LEU A 62 1.67 6.02 -6.77
C LEU A 62 1.33 6.29 -8.25
N LYS A 63 0.04 6.27 -8.62
CA LYS A 63 -0.40 6.66 -9.98
C LYS A 63 -0.07 8.12 -10.32
N LEU A 64 -0.05 9.00 -9.31
CA LEU A 64 0.35 10.40 -9.45
C LEU A 64 1.87 10.60 -9.44
N ASN A 65 2.67 9.52 -9.45
CA ASN A 65 4.12 9.52 -9.30
C ASN A 65 4.63 10.15 -7.98
N ASP A 66 3.78 10.27 -6.98
CA ASP A 66 4.13 10.79 -5.65
C ASP A 66 4.46 9.63 -4.70
N ILE A 67 5.64 9.05 -4.87
CA ILE A 67 6.09 7.91 -4.08
C ILE A 67 6.38 8.29 -2.62
N ASP A 68 6.91 9.49 -2.38
CA ASP A 68 7.17 10.00 -1.03
C ASP A 68 5.86 10.18 -0.26
N GLY A 69 4.82 10.64 -0.95
CA GLY A 69 3.46 10.68 -0.44
C GLY A 69 2.90 9.33 -0.07
N ALA A 70 3.02 8.39 -1.01
CA ALA A 70 2.56 7.03 -0.80
C ALA A 70 3.28 6.38 0.40
N ALA A 71 4.59 6.61 0.55
CA ALA A 71 5.39 6.14 1.68
C ALA A 71 4.89 6.71 3.01
N LYS A 72 4.63 8.03 3.08
CA LYS A 72 4.08 8.67 4.29
C LYS A 72 2.72 8.09 4.69
N VAL A 73 1.84 7.84 3.72
CA VAL A 73 0.53 7.21 3.97
C VAL A 73 0.74 5.76 4.43
N PHE A 74 1.64 5.02 3.78
CA PHE A 74 1.96 3.64 4.09
C PHE A 74 2.49 3.46 5.52
N GLU A 75 3.40 4.34 5.95
CA GLU A 75 4.01 4.32 7.29
C GLU A 75 3.14 4.94 8.38
N SER A 76 2.09 5.69 7.99
CA SER A 76 1.25 6.38 8.97
C SER A 76 0.61 5.40 9.98
N PRO A 77 0.72 5.69 11.29
CA PRO A 77 0.12 4.84 12.31
C PRO A 77 -1.40 4.91 12.18
N THR A 78 -1.99 3.88 11.59
CA THR A 78 -3.43 3.68 11.68
C THR A 78 -3.75 2.99 13.01
N ASN A 79 -4.95 3.17 13.55
CA ASN A 79 -5.43 2.47 14.75
C ASN A 79 -5.44 0.92 14.61
N TYR A 80 -4.96 0.39 13.46
CA TYR A 80 -4.84 -1.01 13.09
C TYR A 80 -3.43 -1.38 12.64
N ALA A 81 -2.40 -0.73 13.19
CA ALA A 81 -0.98 -0.96 12.87
C ALA A 81 -0.51 -2.43 12.87
N MET A 82 -1.29 -3.36 13.45
CA MET A 82 -1.06 -4.81 13.41
C MET A 82 -1.35 -5.46 12.03
N TYR A 83 -2.07 -4.79 11.12
CA TYR A 83 -2.50 -5.36 9.84
C TYR A 83 -2.03 -4.52 8.64
N THR A 84 -0.71 -4.40 8.45
CA THR A 84 -0.18 -3.96 7.16
C THR A 84 -0.71 -4.89 6.06
N ASP A 85 -1.53 -4.37 5.15
CA ASP A 85 -2.07 -5.13 4.01
C ASP A 85 -0.91 -5.57 3.11
N ILE A 86 -0.77 -6.89 2.89
CA ILE A 86 0.25 -7.48 2.02
C ILE A 86 0.18 -6.89 0.61
N ARG A 87 -1.01 -6.49 0.16
CA ARG A 87 -1.18 -5.84 -1.14
C ARG A 87 -0.61 -4.43 -1.16
N SER A 88 -0.67 -3.70 -0.06
CA SER A 88 -0.03 -2.38 0.07
C SER A 88 1.49 -2.51 0.06
N LEU A 89 2.06 -3.53 0.73
CA LEU A 89 3.50 -3.86 0.64
C LEU A 89 3.92 -4.11 -0.80
N ALA A 90 3.20 -4.97 -1.51
CA ALA A 90 3.51 -5.31 -2.89
C ALA A 90 3.43 -4.09 -3.82
N MET A 91 2.46 -3.19 -3.62
CA MET A 91 2.35 -1.95 -4.39
C MET A 91 3.56 -1.01 -4.15
N MET A 92 3.96 -0.83 -2.90
CA MET A 92 5.13 0.00 -2.56
C MET A 92 6.41 -0.60 -3.13
N ALA A 93 6.64 -1.90 -2.94
CA ALA A 93 7.83 -2.57 -3.45
C ALA A 93 7.92 -2.52 -4.98
N SER A 94 6.82 -2.75 -5.69
CA SER A 94 6.79 -2.60 -7.15
C SER A 94 7.10 -1.17 -7.58
N ALA A 95 6.52 -0.17 -6.92
CA ALA A 95 6.77 1.23 -7.25
C ALA A 95 8.23 1.65 -7.04
N TYR A 96 8.87 1.16 -5.98
CA TYR A 96 10.29 1.37 -5.73
C TYR A 96 11.16 0.66 -6.78
N CYS A 97 10.86 -0.60 -7.11
CA CYS A 97 11.56 -1.35 -8.16
C CYS A 97 11.51 -0.66 -9.53
N GLU A 98 10.32 -0.17 -9.93
CA GLU A 98 10.13 0.56 -11.19
C GLU A 98 10.98 1.84 -11.27
N ARG A 99 11.38 2.39 -10.11
CA ARG A 99 12.20 3.61 -9.99
C ARG A 99 13.67 3.31 -9.73
N GLY A 100 14.07 2.03 -9.69
CA GLY A 100 15.44 1.61 -9.38
C GLY A 100 15.83 1.75 -7.90
N GLN A 101 14.86 1.99 -7.02
CA GLN A 101 15.02 2.13 -5.56
C GLN A 101 14.98 0.76 -4.88
N LEU A 102 15.97 -0.09 -5.19
CA LEU A 102 15.94 -1.49 -4.79
C LEU A 102 16.11 -1.70 -3.28
N GLU A 103 16.88 -0.84 -2.62
CA GLU A 103 17.09 -0.91 -1.17
C GLU A 103 15.78 -0.62 -0.41
N GLU A 104 15.03 0.39 -0.85
CA GLU A 104 13.73 0.73 -0.29
C GLU A 104 12.70 -0.37 -0.54
N ALA A 105 12.73 -1.02 -1.71
CA ALA A 105 11.88 -2.16 -2.01
C ALA A 105 12.14 -3.36 -1.07
N GLU A 106 13.42 -3.63 -0.75
CA GLU A 106 13.80 -4.68 0.20
C GLU A 106 13.38 -4.33 1.63
N ASN A 107 13.60 -3.08 2.05
CA ASN A 107 13.27 -2.60 3.39
C ASN A 107 11.76 -2.70 3.70
N VAL A 108 10.89 -2.41 2.72
CA VAL A 108 9.43 -2.56 2.87
C VAL A 108 9.03 -3.97 3.34
N PHE A 109 9.68 -5.02 2.82
CA PHE A 109 9.43 -6.40 3.26
C PHE A 109 10.19 -6.77 4.53
N GLY A 110 11.42 -6.28 4.69
CA GLY A 110 12.24 -6.50 5.88
C GLY A 110 11.54 -6.02 7.15
N ASP A 111 11.04 -4.80 7.14
CA ASP A 111 10.31 -4.20 8.27
C ASP A 111 9.03 -4.97 8.60
N PHE A 112 8.31 -5.46 7.58
CA PHE A 112 7.11 -6.27 7.81
C PHE A 112 7.42 -7.61 8.48
N ILE A 113 8.49 -8.29 8.05
CA ILE A 113 8.93 -9.56 8.62
C ILE A 113 9.44 -9.36 10.06
N LEU A 114 10.23 -8.31 10.29
CA LEU A 114 10.80 -8.01 11.60
C LEU A 114 9.74 -7.54 12.60
N LYS A 115 8.84 -6.63 12.20
CA LYS A 115 7.79 -6.08 13.07
C LYS A 115 6.80 -7.15 13.54
N ARG A 116 6.51 -8.15 12.72
CA ARG A 116 5.64 -9.26 13.15
C ARG A 116 6.36 -10.36 13.93
N ARG A 117 7.71 -10.38 13.96
CA ARG A 117 8.46 -11.33 14.80
C ARG A 117 8.17 -11.15 16.30
N ASP A 118 7.88 -9.91 16.71
CA ASP A 118 7.61 -9.55 18.12
C ASP A 118 6.14 -9.73 18.52
N GLU A 119 5.22 -9.79 17.55
CA GLU A 119 3.79 -10.10 17.75
C GLU A 119 3.50 -11.56 17.37
N TYR A 120 3.91 -12.51 18.22
CA TYR A 120 3.52 -13.94 18.23
C TYR A 120 2.77 -14.44 16.96
N ILE A 121 3.48 -14.64 15.85
CA ILE A 121 2.88 -15.15 14.62
C ILE A 121 2.67 -16.67 14.73
N ASP A 122 1.41 -17.11 14.58
CA ASP A 122 1.06 -18.49 14.24
C ASP A 122 1.79 -18.93 12.95
N HIS A 123 2.49 -20.06 13.02
CA HIS A 123 3.35 -20.68 11.99
C HIS A 123 2.76 -20.60 10.57
N PHE A 124 1.43 -20.65 10.44
CA PHE A 124 0.70 -20.52 9.18
C PHE A 124 0.98 -19.22 8.42
N THR A 125 1.01 -18.07 9.08
CA THR A 125 1.19 -16.78 8.38
C THR A 125 2.61 -16.67 7.81
N MET A 126 3.61 -17.21 8.52
CA MET A 126 4.98 -17.28 8.01
C MET A 126 5.08 -18.17 6.77
N VAL A 127 4.38 -19.31 6.72
CA VAL A 127 4.37 -20.18 5.54
C VAL A 127 3.82 -19.47 4.31
N TYR A 128 2.75 -18.69 4.43
CA TYR A 128 2.22 -17.91 3.30
C TYR A 128 3.17 -16.81 2.83
N VAL A 129 3.84 -16.12 3.77
CA VAL A 129 4.85 -15.11 3.43
C VAL A 129 6.05 -15.76 2.75
N TYR A 130 6.58 -16.87 3.27
CA TYR A 130 7.66 -17.62 2.62
C TYR A 130 7.26 -18.18 1.26
N PHE A 131 6.02 -18.64 1.10
CA PHE A 131 5.51 -19.10 -0.20
C PHE A 131 5.42 -17.95 -1.21
N ALA A 132 4.88 -16.80 -0.79
CA ALA A 132 4.80 -15.62 -1.64
C ALA A 132 6.19 -15.10 -2.03
N VAL A 133 7.09 -14.90 -1.06
CA VAL A 133 8.49 -14.48 -1.29
C VAL A 133 9.22 -15.51 -2.15
N GLY A 134 9.06 -16.80 -1.85
CA GLY A 134 9.64 -17.89 -2.62
C GLY A 134 9.15 -17.90 -4.08
N SER A 135 7.87 -17.66 -4.32
CA SER A 135 7.32 -17.57 -5.67
C SER A 135 7.90 -16.39 -6.47
N VAL A 136 8.10 -15.24 -5.81
CA VAL A 136 8.70 -14.04 -6.44
C VAL A 136 10.19 -14.25 -6.71
N LEU A 137 10.93 -14.83 -5.77
CA LEU A 137 12.34 -15.18 -5.96
C LEU A 137 12.52 -16.23 -7.06
N TYR A 138 11.62 -17.21 -7.14
CA TYR A 138 11.63 -18.23 -8.18
C TYR A 138 11.39 -17.64 -9.58
N THR A 139 10.42 -16.73 -9.72
CA THR A 139 10.15 -16.07 -11.01
C THR A 139 11.32 -15.16 -11.42
N LEU A 140 11.92 -14.43 -10.48
CA LEU A 140 13.12 -13.63 -10.73
C LEU A 140 14.30 -14.51 -11.17
N ALA A 141 14.54 -15.64 -10.49
CA ALA A 141 15.61 -16.58 -10.85
C ALA A 141 15.42 -17.18 -12.26
N LEU A 142 14.17 -17.49 -12.65
CA LEU A 142 13.85 -17.93 -14.00
C LEU A 142 14.12 -16.84 -15.05
N MET A 143 13.75 -15.58 -14.76
CA MET A 143 14.02 -14.46 -15.66
C MET A 143 15.52 -14.22 -15.85
N VAL A 144 16.31 -14.24 -14.76
CA VAL A 144 17.78 -14.12 -14.84
C VAL A 144 18.39 -15.26 -15.66
N LYS A 145 17.97 -16.51 -15.41
CA LYS A 145 18.45 -17.68 -16.16
C LYS A 145 18.11 -17.60 -17.65
N PHE A 146 16.94 -17.07 -18.00
CA PHE A 146 16.53 -16.84 -19.38
C PHE A 146 17.39 -15.77 -20.07
N ILE A 147 17.63 -14.64 -19.38
CA ILE A 147 18.49 -13.55 -19.88
C ILE A 147 19.92 -14.06 -20.15
N LEU A 148 20.52 -14.77 -19.20
CA LEU A 148 21.86 -15.35 -19.37
C LEU A 148 21.93 -16.34 -20.54
N LYS A 149 20.87 -17.12 -20.78
CA LYS A 149 20.80 -18.03 -21.92
C LYS A 149 20.76 -17.29 -23.26
N LEU A 150 20.04 -16.17 -23.34
CA LEU A 150 20.02 -15.33 -24.55
C LEU A 150 21.41 -14.78 -24.89
N PHE A 151 22.17 -14.33 -23.89
CA PHE A 151 23.54 -13.86 -24.09
C PHE A 151 24.53 -14.97 -24.47
N SER A 152 24.28 -16.21 -24.06
CA SER A 152 25.13 -17.37 -24.43
C SER A 152 24.89 -17.92 -25.84
N MET A 153 23.85 -17.42 -26.54
CA MET A 153 23.47 -17.85 -27.90
C MET A 153 23.92 -16.87 -29.00
N GLN A 154 24.61 -15.80 -28.65
CA GLN A 154 25.28 -14.86 -29.56
C GLN A 154 26.78 -15.16 -29.61
#